data_AF-A0A4Q5TW26-F1
#
_entry.id   AF-A0A4Q5TW26-F1
#
_cell.length_a   1.000
_cell.length_b   1.000
_cell.length_c   1.000
_cell.angle_alpha   90.00
_cell.angle_beta   90.00
_cell.angle_gamma   90.00
#
_symmetry.space_group_name_H-M   'P 1'
#
loop_
_entity.id
_entity.type
_entity.pdbx_description
1 polymer ?
#
loop_
_entity_poly.entity_id
_entity_poly.type
_entity_poly.pdbx_seq_one_letter_code
_entity_poly.pdbx_strand_id
1 'polypeptide(L)'
;MRKTGLSLLLAIVLFSCNNENNAPDVSGVKVSLVVKRFDRDFFAIDTTQLESSLGKLQQVYPDFLGIYMNNIAGITNPAEVRSFYASYRPVYDSAQLLYANFEPVRADLEKAFRYVKFYFPDYKLPAAVVPVVGPMNSRDDLPRMAGGDYSPDFIGPDIVGVSLQFYLGADFSFYKNQYFINNVAPVYRSRRFSR
;
A
#
# COMPACT_ATOMS: atom_id res chain seq x y z
N MET A 1 -48.07 -0.39 32.55
CA MET A 1 -47.02 -1.45 32.61
C MET A 1 -46.16 -1.58 31.33
N ARG A 2 -46.29 -0.69 30.33
CA ARG A 2 -45.58 -0.81 29.03
C ARG A 2 -44.27 0.00 28.92
N LYS A 3 -44.01 0.91 29.86
CA LYS A 3 -42.83 1.81 29.88
C LYS A 3 -41.60 1.19 30.59
N THR A 4 -41.82 0.28 31.54
CA THR A 4 -40.74 -0.41 32.27
C THR A 4 -40.00 -1.42 31.38
N GLY A 5 -40.70 -2.09 30.45
CA GLY A 5 -40.08 -2.99 29.48
C GLY A 5 -39.17 -2.26 28.48
N LEU A 6 -39.51 -1.03 28.09
CA LEU A 6 -38.68 -0.20 27.20
C LEU A 6 -37.38 0.25 27.88
N SER A 7 -37.44 0.62 29.16
CA SER A 7 -36.24 0.96 29.95
C SER A 7 -35.32 -0.24 30.18
N LEU A 8 -35.89 -1.45 30.37
CA LEU A 8 -35.09 -2.67 30.54
C LEU A 8 -34.41 -3.10 29.22
N LEU A 9 -35.11 -2.97 28.08
CA LEU A 9 -34.54 -3.23 26.76
C LEU A 9 -33.39 -2.26 26.44
N LEU A 10 -33.54 -0.98 26.78
CA LEU A 10 -32.52 0.05 26.57
C LEU A 10 -31.27 -0.19 27.44
N ALA A 11 -31.45 -0.72 28.66
CA ALA A 11 -30.34 -1.06 29.55
C ALA A 11 -29.49 -2.24 29.04
N ILE A 12 -30.11 -3.26 28.40
CA ILE A 12 -29.40 -4.43 27.87
C ILE A 12 -28.53 -4.04 26.65
N VAL A 13 -28.96 -3.06 25.85
CA VAL A 13 -28.20 -2.57 24.69
C VAL A 13 -26.90 -1.86 25.13
N LEU A 14 -26.87 -1.25 26.33
CA LEU A 14 -25.71 -0.51 26.84
C LEU A 14 -24.58 -1.41 27.37
N PHE A 15 -24.84 -2.67 27.70
CA PHE A 15 -23.84 -3.62 28.20
C PHE A 15 -23.30 -4.60 27.13
N SER A 16 -23.75 -4.48 25.88
CA SER A 16 -23.33 -5.37 24.78
C SER A 16 -21.97 -5.02 24.16
N CYS A 17 -21.43 -3.82 24.45
CA CYS A 17 -20.07 -3.45 24.04
C CYS A 17 -19.03 -4.03 25.02
N ASN A 18 -18.78 -5.34 24.95
CA ASN A 18 -17.63 -5.92 25.63
C ASN A 18 -16.40 -5.74 24.73
N ASN A 19 -15.62 -4.69 24.99
CA ASN A 19 -14.44 -4.29 24.21
C ASN A 19 -13.19 -5.10 24.63
N GLU A 20 -13.37 -6.37 25.00
CA GLU A 20 -12.27 -7.25 25.37
C GLU A 20 -11.48 -7.64 24.12
N ASN A 21 -10.22 -7.21 24.08
CA ASN A 21 -9.32 -7.45 22.97
C ASN A 21 -8.82 -8.91 23.04
N ASN A 22 -9.68 -9.85 22.64
CA ASN A 22 -9.44 -11.30 22.65
C ASN A 22 -8.44 -11.77 21.57
N ALA A 23 -7.55 -10.88 21.11
CA ALA A 23 -6.51 -11.24 20.15
C ALA A 23 -5.47 -12.14 20.83
N PRO A 24 -5.01 -13.21 20.16
CA PRO A 24 -3.96 -14.08 20.70
C PRO A 24 -2.64 -13.30 20.84
N ASP A 25 -1.84 -13.66 21.85
CA ASP A 25 -0.48 -13.17 21.94
C ASP A 25 0.39 -13.80 20.85
N VAL A 26 0.89 -12.96 19.93
CA VAL A 26 1.75 -13.36 18.81
C VAL A 26 3.19 -12.86 18.97
N SER A 27 3.57 -12.36 20.16
CA SER A 27 4.92 -11.84 20.44
C SER A 27 6.03 -12.87 20.20
N GLY A 28 5.73 -14.16 20.42
CA GLY A 28 6.66 -15.27 20.17
C GLY A 28 6.76 -15.73 18.72
N VAL A 29 5.87 -15.29 17.83
CA VAL A 29 5.89 -15.67 16.41
C VAL A 29 6.95 -14.85 15.68
N LYS A 30 7.93 -15.53 15.08
CA LYS A 30 9.00 -14.85 14.35
C LYS A 30 8.61 -14.62 12.90
N VAL A 31 8.58 -13.35 12.51
CA VAL A 31 8.46 -12.89 11.12
C VAL A 31 9.49 -11.81 10.92
N SER A 32 10.15 -11.80 9.78
CA SER A 32 11.08 -10.76 9.38
C SER A 32 10.78 -10.34 7.95
N LEU A 33 10.63 -9.03 7.74
CA LEU A 33 10.47 -8.44 6.42
C LEU A 33 11.64 -7.54 6.08
N VAL A 34 12.17 -7.71 4.87
CA VAL A 34 13.15 -6.79 4.31
C VAL A 34 12.43 -5.67 3.56
N VAL A 35 12.76 -4.41 3.87
CA VAL A 35 12.25 -3.28 3.09
C VAL A 35 13.16 -3.05 1.90
N LYS A 36 12.62 -3.23 0.71
CA LYS A 36 13.28 -2.96 -0.56
C LYS A 36 12.78 -1.61 -1.09
N ARG A 37 13.51 -0.53 -0.84
CA ARG A 37 13.16 0.88 -1.19
C ARG A 37 13.23 1.17 -2.69
N PHE A 38 12.50 0.41 -3.50
CA PHE A 38 12.43 0.56 -4.95
C PHE A 38 11.93 1.96 -5.34
N ASP A 39 10.95 2.52 -4.62
CA ASP A 39 10.52 3.90 -4.76
C ASP A 39 11.71 4.88 -4.79
N ARG A 40 12.61 4.78 -3.82
CA ARG A 40 13.78 5.66 -3.72
C ARG A 40 14.77 5.39 -4.84
N ASP A 41 15.06 4.12 -5.10
CA ASP A 41 16.11 3.74 -6.03
C ASP A 41 15.69 4.03 -7.49
N PHE A 42 14.41 3.88 -7.83
CA PHE A 42 13.84 4.31 -9.11
C PHE A 42 13.85 5.83 -9.27
N PHE A 43 13.44 6.60 -8.25
CA PHE A 43 13.48 8.05 -8.33
C PHE A 43 14.88 8.67 -8.14
N ALA A 44 15.90 7.85 -7.87
CA ALA A 44 17.30 8.25 -7.81
C ALA A 44 18.07 8.04 -9.13
N ILE A 45 17.45 7.43 -10.15
CA ILE A 45 18.11 7.20 -11.44
C ILE A 45 18.55 8.51 -12.10
N ASP A 46 19.69 8.47 -12.78
CA ASP A 46 20.09 9.57 -13.66
C ASP A 46 19.30 9.44 -14.97
N THR A 47 18.29 10.30 -15.11
CA THR A 47 17.47 10.31 -16.32
C THR A 47 18.29 10.68 -17.55
N THR A 48 19.38 11.46 -17.46
CA THR A 48 20.22 11.79 -18.64
C THR A 48 20.93 10.55 -19.19
N GLN A 49 21.29 9.60 -18.32
CA GLN A 49 21.92 8.31 -18.66
C GLN A 49 20.95 7.13 -18.44
N LEU A 50 19.76 7.23 -19.04
CA LEU A 50 18.65 6.35 -18.70
C LEU A 50 18.95 4.86 -18.87
N GLU A 51 19.54 4.46 -20.00
CA GLU A 51 19.86 3.05 -20.27
C GLU A 51 20.80 2.46 -19.21
N SER A 52 21.88 3.17 -18.89
CA SER A 52 22.84 2.75 -17.85
C SER A 52 22.19 2.70 -16.47
N SER A 53 21.40 3.71 -16.11
CA SER A 53 20.74 3.77 -14.80
C SER A 53 19.69 2.68 -14.64
N LEU A 54 18.88 2.41 -15.67
CA LEU A 54 17.93 1.29 -15.68
C LEU A 54 18.65 -0.05 -15.65
N GLY A 55 19.78 -0.19 -16.35
CA GLY A 55 20.61 -1.39 -16.29
C GLY A 55 21.14 -1.67 -14.87
N LYS A 56 21.59 -0.65 -14.15
CA LYS A 56 21.98 -0.77 -12.73
C LYS A 56 20.79 -1.14 -11.84
N LEU A 57 19.64 -0.49 -12.05
CA LEU A 57 18.43 -0.78 -11.30
C LEU A 57 17.94 -2.22 -11.52
N GLN A 58 18.03 -2.72 -12.76
CA GLN A 58 17.72 -4.10 -13.13
C GLN A 58 18.62 -5.11 -12.39
N GLN A 59 19.90 -4.79 -12.15
CA GLN A 59 20.78 -5.67 -11.38
C GLN A 59 20.38 -5.77 -9.90
N VAL A 60 19.84 -4.69 -9.32
CA VAL A 60 19.36 -4.67 -7.93
C VAL A 60 17.96 -5.31 -7.82
N TYR A 61 17.13 -5.15 -8.86
CA TYR A 61 15.73 -5.58 -8.89
C TYR A 61 15.39 -6.45 -10.11
N PRO A 62 16.07 -7.60 -10.31
CA PRO A 62 15.99 -8.37 -11.55
C PRO A 62 14.58 -8.83 -11.88
N ASP A 63 13.85 -9.29 -10.86
CA ASP A 63 12.50 -9.84 -11.05
C ASP A 63 11.40 -8.78 -10.93
N PHE A 64 11.74 -7.56 -10.49
CA PHE A 64 10.75 -6.55 -10.14
C PHE A 64 10.70 -5.37 -11.11
N LEU A 65 11.82 -4.91 -11.67
CA LEU A 65 11.82 -3.73 -12.54
C LEU A 65 10.90 -3.92 -13.75
N GLY A 66 10.94 -5.09 -14.40
CA GLY A 66 10.06 -5.40 -15.53
C GLY A 66 8.57 -5.42 -15.15
N ILE A 67 8.23 -5.96 -13.98
CA ILE A 67 6.85 -5.95 -13.45
C ILE A 67 6.41 -4.51 -13.18
N TYR A 68 7.27 -3.73 -12.53
CA TYR A 68 6.98 -2.34 -12.25
C TYR A 68 6.74 -1.55 -13.53
N MET A 69 7.65 -1.63 -14.51
CA MET A 69 7.50 -0.87 -15.75
C MET A 69 6.22 -1.24 -16.50
N ASN A 70 5.97 -2.53 -16.72
CA ASN A 70 4.86 -2.97 -17.56
C ASN A 70 3.50 -2.95 -16.86
N ASN A 71 3.44 -3.41 -15.61
CA ASN A 71 2.18 -3.70 -14.91
C ASN A 71 1.78 -2.64 -13.89
N ILE A 72 2.73 -1.82 -13.42
CA ILE A 72 2.45 -0.78 -12.42
C ILE A 72 2.52 0.60 -13.06
N ALA A 73 3.63 0.93 -13.73
CA ALA A 73 3.85 2.23 -14.35
C ALA A 73 3.19 2.37 -15.73
N GLY A 74 2.84 1.25 -16.39
CA GLY A 74 2.27 1.24 -17.74
C GLY A 74 3.25 1.70 -18.82
N ILE A 75 4.55 1.59 -18.57
CA ILE A 75 5.64 1.99 -19.44
C ILE A 75 6.01 0.82 -20.34
N THR A 76 5.78 0.95 -21.63
CA THR A 76 6.13 -0.08 -22.63
C THR A 76 7.35 0.31 -23.46
N ASN A 77 7.71 1.59 -23.45
CA ASN A 77 8.90 2.10 -24.09
C ASN A 77 9.78 2.81 -23.04
N PRO A 78 11.06 2.44 -22.86
CA PRO A 78 11.98 3.13 -21.95
C PRO A 78 12.03 4.65 -22.15
N ALA A 79 11.77 5.17 -23.34
CA ALA A 79 11.69 6.61 -23.59
C ALA A 79 10.60 7.32 -22.75
N GLU A 80 9.51 6.62 -22.38
CA GLU A 80 8.40 7.14 -21.58
C GLU A 80 8.78 7.33 -20.10
N VAL A 81 9.86 6.69 -19.64
CA VAL A 81 10.33 6.79 -18.24
C VAL A 81 10.60 8.23 -17.85
N ARG A 82 11.13 9.07 -18.76
CA ARG A 82 11.38 10.49 -18.45
C ARG A 82 10.09 11.24 -18.15
N SER A 83 9.05 11.01 -18.96
CA SER A 83 7.74 11.63 -18.78
C SER A 83 7.06 11.14 -17.51
N PHE A 84 7.13 9.83 -17.24
CA PHE A 84 6.62 9.25 -16.00
C PHE A 84 7.35 9.84 -14.78
N TYR A 85 8.68 9.83 -14.81
CA TYR A 85 9.52 10.37 -13.75
C TYR A 85 9.16 11.82 -13.46
N ALA A 86 9.06 12.67 -14.48
CA ALA A 86 8.71 14.08 -14.32
C ALA A 86 7.29 14.26 -13.74
N SER A 87 6.32 13.50 -14.26
CA SER A 87 4.91 13.60 -13.85
C SER A 87 4.68 13.17 -12.39
N TYR A 88 5.38 12.12 -11.95
CA TYR A 88 5.20 11.52 -10.63
C TYR A 88 6.25 11.93 -9.60
N ARG A 89 7.24 12.75 -9.97
CA ARG A 89 8.23 13.30 -9.03
C ARG A 89 7.58 14.02 -7.83
N PRO A 90 6.58 14.91 -8.01
CA PRO A 90 5.95 15.58 -6.86
C PRO A 90 5.21 14.61 -5.93
N VAL A 91 4.65 13.53 -6.48
CA VAL A 91 3.98 12.48 -5.70
C VAL A 91 5.00 11.70 -4.89
N TYR A 92 6.13 11.32 -5.50
CA TYR A 92 7.26 10.70 -4.80
C TYR A 92 7.80 11.60 -3.69
N ASP A 93 8.06 12.88 -3.97
CA ASP A 93 8.59 13.81 -2.97
C ASP A 93 7.60 13.95 -1.79
N SER A 94 6.29 14.02 -2.06
CA SER A 94 5.24 14.01 -1.04
C SER A 94 5.23 12.71 -0.21
N ALA A 95 5.42 11.55 -0.87
CA ALA A 95 5.53 10.27 -0.18
C ALA A 95 6.74 10.24 0.75
N GLN A 96 7.88 10.80 0.34
CA GLN A 96 9.09 10.82 1.18
C GLN A 96 8.91 11.66 2.45
N LEU A 97 8.07 12.71 2.45
CA LEU A 97 7.76 13.45 3.67
C LEU A 97 7.12 12.58 4.76
N LEU A 98 6.40 11.52 4.36
CA LEU A 98 5.66 10.63 5.26
C LEU A 98 6.37 9.30 5.51
N TYR A 99 7.13 8.83 4.53
CA TYR A 99 7.64 7.46 4.45
C TYR A 99 9.15 7.40 4.21
N ALA A 100 9.89 8.50 4.41
CA ALA A 100 11.35 8.47 4.44
C ALA A 100 11.85 7.38 5.41
N ASN A 101 11.26 7.32 6.60
CA ASN A 101 11.39 6.19 7.52
C ASN A 101 10.23 5.20 7.32
N PHE A 102 10.52 4.05 6.71
CA PHE A 102 9.54 2.99 6.45
C PHE A 102 9.43 1.97 7.59
N GLU A 103 10.25 2.11 8.64
CA GLU A 103 10.31 1.18 9.77
C GLU A 103 8.97 1.00 10.51
N PRO A 104 8.16 2.04 10.76
CA PRO A 104 6.85 1.86 11.39
C PRO A 104 5.93 0.97 10.54
N VAL A 105 5.89 1.20 9.23
CA VAL A 105 5.06 0.40 8.31
C VAL A 105 5.56 -1.05 8.26
N ARG A 106 6.88 -1.25 8.22
CA ARG A 106 7.49 -2.59 8.30
C ARG A 106 7.07 -3.32 9.57
N ALA A 107 7.16 -2.66 10.73
CA ALA A 107 6.81 -3.26 12.02
C ALA A 107 5.33 -3.64 12.10
N ASP A 108 4.44 -2.80 11.57
CA ASP A 108 3.00 -3.09 11.51
C ASP A 108 2.70 -4.28 10.58
N LEU A 109 3.36 -4.36 9.42
CA LEU A 109 3.25 -5.50 8.51
C LEU A 109 3.79 -6.79 9.13
N GLU A 110 4.94 -6.74 9.81
CA GLU A 110 5.47 -7.91 10.53
C GLU A 110 4.48 -8.38 11.60
N LYS A 111 3.89 -7.46 12.36
CA LYS A 111 2.87 -7.79 13.36
C LYS A 111 1.65 -8.45 12.70
N ALA A 112 1.15 -7.90 11.60
CA ALA A 112 0.05 -8.50 10.86
C ALA A 112 0.39 -9.92 10.38
N PHE A 113 1.60 -10.13 9.87
CA PHE A 113 2.07 -11.42 9.41
C PHE A 113 2.33 -12.42 10.54
N ARG A 114 2.65 -11.98 11.76
CA ARG A 114 2.68 -12.85 12.93
C ARG A 114 1.30 -13.43 13.22
N TYR A 115 0.23 -12.64 13.10
CA TYR A 115 -1.14 -13.17 13.19
C TYR A 115 -1.45 -14.15 12.05
N VAL A 116 -1.08 -13.83 10.81
CA VAL A 116 -1.26 -14.76 9.68
C VAL A 116 -0.57 -16.09 9.98
N LYS A 117 0.68 -16.07 10.46
CA LYS A 117 1.42 -17.29 10.82
C LYS A 117 0.86 -18.03 12.02
N PHE A 118 0.32 -17.31 13.01
CA PHE A 118 -0.33 -17.92 14.16
C PHE A 118 -1.53 -18.76 13.74
N TYR A 119 -2.40 -18.22 12.87
CA TYR A 119 -3.59 -18.91 12.41
C TYR A 119 -3.34 -19.88 11.23
N PHE A 120 -2.34 -19.60 10.40
CA PHE A 120 -2.00 -20.37 9.21
C PHE A 120 -0.48 -20.66 9.17
N PRO A 121 0.02 -21.59 10.01
CA PRO A 121 1.46 -21.83 10.15
C PRO A 121 2.17 -22.19 8.83
N ASP A 122 1.48 -22.91 7.95
CA ASP A 122 2.01 -23.37 6.66
C ASP A 122 1.97 -22.30 5.55
N TYR A 123 1.29 -21.17 5.77
CA TYR A 123 1.20 -20.12 4.77
C TYR A 123 2.57 -19.51 4.50
N LYS A 124 3.02 -19.53 3.24
CA LYS A 124 4.30 -18.92 2.84
C LYS A 124 4.14 -17.41 2.79
N LEU A 125 4.75 -16.72 3.75
CA LEU A 125 4.78 -15.26 3.77
C LEU A 125 5.77 -14.73 2.73
N PRO A 126 5.50 -13.55 2.16
CA PRO A 126 6.50 -12.83 1.38
C PRO A 126 7.67 -12.39 2.27
N ALA A 127 8.89 -12.43 1.73
CA ALA A 127 10.10 -12.05 2.46
C ALA A 127 10.39 -10.55 2.43
N ALA A 128 9.83 -9.82 1.46
CA ALA A 128 10.12 -8.39 1.30
C ALA A 128 8.87 -7.53 1.13
N VAL A 129 8.97 -6.28 1.58
CA VAL A 129 8.03 -5.21 1.26
C VAL A 129 8.70 -4.22 0.31
N VAL A 130 7.98 -3.84 -0.75
CA VAL A 130 8.47 -3.00 -1.84
C VAL A 130 7.54 -1.79 -1.99
N PRO A 131 7.82 -0.66 -1.31
CA PRO A 131 7.13 0.59 -1.60
C PRO A 131 7.39 1.03 -3.05
N VAL A 132 6.34 1.52 -3.70
CA VAL A 132 6.38 2.05 -5.06
C VAL A 132 5.56 3.34 -5.16
N VAL A 133 5.82 4.11 -6.21
CA VAL A 133 4.94 5.20 -6.66
C VAL A 133 4.53 4.87 -8.09
N GLY A 134 3.22 4.88 -8.33
CA GLY A 134 2.60 4.55 -9.60
C GLY A 134 1.62 5.62 -10.07
N PRO A 135 0.95 5.36 -11.20
CA PRO A 135 -0.04 6.25 -11.75
C PRO A 135 -1.30 6.36 -10.88
N MET A 136 -2.05 7.46 -11.12
CA MET A 136 -3.34 7.76 -10.48
C MET A 136 -4.29 8.37 -11.52
N ASN A 137 -4.30 7.80 -12.72
CA ASN A 137 -5.10 8.24 -13.86
C ASN A 137 -6.44 7.52 -13.91
N SER A 138 -6.49 6.26 -13.48
CA SER A 138 -7.71 5.46 -13.48
C SER A 138 -7.77 4.51 -12.29
N ARG A 139 -8.94 3.94 -12.05
CA ARG A 139 -9.14 2.90 -11.04
C ARG A 139 -8.27 1.68 -11.30
N ASP A 140 -7.93 1.41 -12.55
CA ASP A 140 -7.14 0.24 -12.94
C ASP A 140 -5.65 0.39 -12.58
N ASP A 141 -5.22 1.59 -12.16
CA ASP A 141 -3.89 1.82 -11.57
C ASP A 141 -3.79 1.29 -10.12
N LEU A 142 -4.92 0.95 -9.50
CA LEU A 142 -4.94 0.17 -8.26
C LEU A 142 -4.85 -1.32 -8.60
N PRO A 143 -3.98 -2.08 -7.92
CA PRO A 143 -3.99 -3.53 -8.01
C PRO A 143 -5.39 -4.15 -7.84
N ARG A 144 -5.77 -5.00 -8.80
CA ARG A 144 -7.00 -5.78 -8.74
C ARG A 144 -6.76 -7.09 -7.98
N MET A 145 -7.51 -7.29 -6.90
CA MET A 145 -7.48 -8.48 -6.07
C MET A 145 -8.30 -9.61 -6.72
N ALA A 146 -8.05 -10.86 -6.30
CA ALA A 146 -8.77 -12.03 -6.81
C ALA A 146 -10.31 -11.94 -6.64
N GLY A 147 -10.77 -11.26 -5.59
CA GLY A 147 -12.20 -10.99 -5.34
C GLY A 147 -12.82 -9.93 -6.25
N GLY A 148 -12.05 -9.31 -7.16
CA GLY A 148 -12.50 -8.24 -8.04
C GLY A 148 -12.42 -6.84 -7.46
N ASP A 149 -12.17 -6.72 -6.14
CA ASP A 149 -11.90 -5.46 -5.47
C ASP A 149 -10.53 -4.88 -5.85
N TYR A 150 -10.37 -3.58 -5.64
CA TYR A 150 -9.12 -2.86 -5.90
C TYR A 150 -8.44 -2.52 -4.57
N SER A 151 -7.14 -2.73 -4.48
CA SER A 151 -6.32 -2.47 -3.30
C SER A 151 -5.13 -1.60 -3.68
N PRO A 152 -4.72 -0.61 -2.87
CA PRO A 152 -3.43 0.06 -3.01
C PRO A 152 -2.23 -0.90 -2.93
N ASP A 153 -2.41 -2.01 -2.23
CA ASP A 153 -1.36 -3.00 -1.98
C ASP A 153 -1.55 -4.24 -2.82
N PHE A 154 -0.44 -4.87 -3.22
CA PHE A 154 -0.44 -6.10 -3.99
C PHE A 154 0.51 -7.14 -3.39
N ILE A 155 0.24 -8.41 -3.67
CA ILE A 155 1.07 -9.53 -3.21
C ILE A 155 1.59 -10.27 -4.44
N GLY A 156 2.91 -10.40 -4.53
CA GLY A 156 3.60 -11.32 -5.44
C GLY A 156 4.10 -12.55 -4.70
N PRO A 157 4.74 -13.52 -5.38
CA PRO A 157 5.19 -14.77 -4.77
C PRO A 157 6.09 -14.61 -3.54
N ASP A 158 6.92 -13.55 -3.48
CA ASP A 158 7.85 -13.29 -2.37
C ASP A 158 7.90 -11.82 -1.94
N ILE A 159 6.94 -11.00 -2.42
CA ILE A 159 6.88 -9.57 -2.12
C ILE A 159 5.47 -9.13 -1.74
N VAL A 160 5.40 -8.12 -0.86
CA VAL A 160 4.24 -7.23 -0.78
C VAL A 160 4.64 -5.88 -1.38
N GLY A 161 3.87 -5.41 -2.34
CA GLY A 161 4.00 -4.06 -2.86
C GLY A 161 3.06 -3.10 -2.16
N VAL A 162 3.55 -1.90 -1.86
CA VAL A 162 2.77 -0.82 -1.24
C VAL A 162 2.78 0.39 -2.16
N SER A 163 1.63 0.76 -2.69
CA SER A 163 1.49 1.93 -3.59
C SER A 163 1.36 3.21 -2.78
N LEU A 164 2.49 3.88 -2.51
CA LEU A 164 2.55 5.04 -1.62
C LEU A 164 1.69 6.22 -2.08
N GLN A 165 1.44 6.33 -3.40
CA GLN A 165 0.60 7.37 -3.96
C GLN A 165 -0.86 7.31 -3.49
N PHE A 166 -1.28 6.21 -2.87
CA PHE A 166 -2.59 6.05 -2.25
C PHE A 166 -2.53 6.07 -0.72
N TYR A 167 -1.44 6.56 -0.12
CA TYR A 167 -1.27 6.69 1.33
C TYR A 167 -0.71 8.06 1.77
N LEU A 168 -0.97 9.10 0.97
CA LEU A 168 -0.51 10.48 1.21
C LEU A 168 -1.39 11.31 2.17
N GLY A 169 -2.35 10.66 2.84
CA GLY A 169 -3.30 11.33 3.72
C GLY A 169 -4.57 11.82 3.01
N ALA A 170 -5.70 11.75 3.68
CA ALA A 170 -7.01 12.08 3.12
C ALA A 170 -7.10 13.54 2.60
N ASP A 171 -6.24 14.43 3.09
CA ASP A 171 -6.19 15.83 2.68
C ASP A 171 -5.29 16.13 1.49
N PHE A 172 -4.57 15.13 0.96
CA PHE A 172 -3.72 15.30 -0.22
C PHE A 172 -4.52 15.88 -1.39
N SER A 173 -4.03 16.98 -1.96
CA SER A 173 -4.80 17.82 -2.89
C SER A 173 -5.25 17.05 -4.14
N PHE A 174 -4.46 16.09 -4.61
CA PHE A 174 -4.79 15.26 -5.76
C PHE A 174 -6.07 14.44 -5.55
N TYR A 175 -6.30 13.93 -4.33
CA TYR A 175 -7.50 13.15 -4.00
C TYR A 175 -8.80 13.96 -4.02
N LYS A 176 -8.69 15.29 -3.93
CA LYS A 176 -9.82 16.23 -3.95
C LYS A 176 -10.18 16.69 -5.37
N ASN A 177 -9.37 16.32 -6.37
CA ASN A 177 -9.64 16.65 -7.76
C ASN A 177 -10.86 15.85 -8.27
N GLN A 178 -11.78 16.51 -8.99
CA GLN A 178 -12.99 15.88 -9.53
C GLN A 178 -12.67 14.72 -10.49
N TYR A 179 -11.62 14.85 -11.29
CA TYR A 179 -11.16 13.78 -12.16
C TYR A 179 -10.75 12.54 -11.35
N PHE A 180 -9.95 12.72 -10.29
CA PHE A 180 -9.55 11.61 -9.42
C PHE A 180 -10.76 10.94 -8.75
N ILE A 181 -11.69 11.74 -8.23
CA ILE A 181 -12.90 11.25 -7.55
C ILE A 181 -13.76 10.40 -8.51
N ASN A 182 -13.89 10.83 -9.77
CA ASN A 182 -14.74 10.17 -10.75
C ASN A 182 -14.08 8.95 -11.42
N ASN A 183 -12.76 8.97 -11.59
CA ASN A 183 -12.06 7.98 -12.41
C ASN A 183 -11.16 7.01 -11.63
N VAL A 184 -10.71 7.38 -10.42
CA VAL A 184 -9.71 6.61 -9.65
C VAL A 184 -10.33 6.02 -8.39
N ALA A 185 -10.69 6.88 -7.43
CA ALA A 185 -11.26 6.45 -6.17
C ALA A 185 -12.24 7.51 -5.63
N PRO A 186 -13.50 7.13 -5.35
CA PRO A 186 -14.47 8.04 -4.75
C PRO A 186 -14.03 8.46 -3.34
N VAL A 187 -14.48 9.63 -2.89
CA VAL A 187 -14.05 10.26 -1.62
C VAL A 187 -14.10 9.32 -0.42
N TYR A 188 -15.13 8.47 -0.29
CA TYR A 188 -15.24 7.55 0.84
C TYR A 188 -14.14 6.50 0.88
N ARG A 189 -13.57 6.11 -0.28
CA ARG A 189 -12.40 5.24 -0.35
C ARG A 189 -11.13 5.99 -0.03
N SER A 190 -10.99 7.22 -0.52
CA SER A 190 -9.82 8.07 -0.24
C SER A 190 -9.67 8.41 1.24
N ARG A 191 -10.74 8.36 2.04
CA ARG A 191 -10.66 8.45 3.51
C ARG A 191 -9.92 7.29 4.17
N ARG A 192 -9.75 6.16 3.48
CA ARG A 192 -8.92 5.04 3.95
C ARG A 192 -7.44 5.21 3.57
N PHE A 193 -7.11 6.25 2.81
CA PHE A 193 -5.74 6.63 2.44
C PHE A 193 -5.09 7.55 3.48
N SER A 194 -5.83 7.95 4.52
CA SER A 194 -5.27 8.48 5.76
C SER A 194 -4.93 7.34 6.71
N ARG A 195 -3.82 7.51 7.44
CA ARG A 195 -3.47 6.70 8.61
C ARG A 195 -4.59 6.72 9.65
#